data_AF-X0ZJC6-F1
#
_entry.id   AF-X0ZJC6-F1
#
_cell.length_a   1.000
_cell.length_b   1.000
_cell.length_c   1.000
_cell.angle_alpha   90.00
_cell.angle_beta   90.00
_cell.angle_gamma   90.00
#
_symmetry.space_group_name_H-M   'P 1'
#
loop_
_entity.id
_entity.type
_entity.pdbx_description
1 polymer ?
#
loop_
_entity_poly.entity_id
_entity_poly.type
_entity_poly.pdbx_seq_one_letter_code
_entity_poly.pdbx_strand_id
1 'polypeptide(L)'
;MKILIINHFPLEGSGSGVYTKNLAKELTEIGHKVKVIFPENRKVSPEIFKMRPIMFMDDNTKDYEIDFNFPCFTSHPRSNTTFYQLNKKQMRDYINVMVRVTQEEADKFKPDIIHAQHLWITPYAAQ
;
A
#
# COMPACT_ATOMS: atom_id res chain seq x y z
N MET A 1 -13.23 -13.78 -8.71
CA MET A 1 -11.81 -13.68 -9.12
C MET A 1 -10.96 -13.35 -7.91
N LYS A 2 -9.63 -13.48 -8.01
CA LYS A 2 -8.64 -13.00 -7.06
C LYS A 2 -8.12 -11.65 -7.55
N ILE A 3 -8.30 -10.61 -6.75
CA ILE A 3 -7.96 -9.24 -7.12
C ILE A 3 -6.91 -8.72 -6.14
N LEU A 4 -5.74 -8.35 -6.65
CA LEU A 4 -4.69 -7.70 -5.87
C LEU A 4 -4.76 -6.20 -6.13
N ILE A 5 -5.06 -5.40 -5.11
CA ILE A 5 -5.10 -3.94 -5.22
C ILE A 5 -3.84 -3.37 -4.59
N ILE A 6 -3.19 -2.42 -5.26
CA ILE A 6 -1.96 -1.78 -4.78
C ILE A 6 -2.23 -0.28 -4.65
N ASN A 7 -2.01 0.27 -3.46
CA ASN A 7 -2.18 1.70 -3.19
C ASN A 7 -0.89 2.31 -2.62
N HIS A 8 -0.74 3.64 -2.78
CA HIS A 8 0.41 4.39 -2.27
C HIS A 8 0.19 5.00 -0.88
N PHE A 9 -1.00 4.85 -0.31
CA PHE A 9 -1.38 5.51 0.94
C PHE A 9 -2.02 4.55 1.94
N PRO A 10 -1.99 4.87 3.23
CA PRO A 10 -2.81 4.17 4.20
C PRO A 10 -4.29 4.19 3.81
N LEU A 11 -5.01 3.13 4.18
CA LEU A 11 -6.44 2.98 3.90
C LEU A 11 -7.34 3.95 4.67
N GLU A 12 -6.76 4.75 5.57
CA GLU A 12 -7.46 5.75 6.38
C GLU A 12 -6.64 7.04 6.44
N GLY A 13 -7.34 8.18 6.41
CA GLY A 13 -6.74 9.51 6.44
C GLY A 13 -6.39 10.09 5.06
N SER A 14 -6.56 9.32 3.99
CA SER A 14 -6.43 9.76 2.60
C SER A 14 -7.67 9.41 1.77
N GLY A 15 -8.03 10.26 0.80
CA GLY A 15 -9.17 10.01 -0.08
C GLY A 15 -8.99 8.74 -0.94
N SER A 16 -7.79 8.51 -1.49
CA SER A 16 -7.47 7.30 -2.24
C SER A 16 -7.44 6.04 -1.38
N GLY A 17 -7.00 6.16 -0.12
CA GLY A 17 -7.07 5.09 0.86
C GLY A 17 -8.50 4.66 1.19
N VAL A 18 -9.37 5.64 1.49
CA VAL A 18 -10.80 5.38 1.77
C VAL A 18 -11.48 4.77 0.54
N TYR A 19 -11.21 5.30 -0.65
CA TYR A 19 -11.71 4.72 -1.90
C TYR A 19 -11.24 3.26 -2.07
N THR A 20 -9.94 3.00 -1.90
CA THR A 20 -9.36 1.65 -2.02
C THR A 20 -9.99 0.67 -1.03
N LYS A 21 -10.19 1.11 0.22
CA LYS A 21 -10.82 0.32 1.28
C LYS A 21 -12.26 -0.05 0.90
N ASN A 22 -13.05 0.92 0.45
CA ASN A 22 -14.44 0.68 0.06
C ASN A 22 -14.53 -0.21 -1.19
N LEU A 23 -13.71 0.05 -2.22
CA LEU A 23 -13.64 -0.81 -3.39
C LEU A 23 -13.32 -2.26 -3.03
N ALA A 24 -12.35 -2.47 -2.12
CA ALA A 24 -11.99 -3.80 -1.66
C ALA A 24 -13.14 -4.50 -0.90
N LYS A 25 -13.95 -3.75 -0.14
CA LYS A 25 -15.15 -4.28 0.54
C LYS A 25 -16.21 -4.71 -0.47
N GLU A 26 -16.62 -3.81 -1.35
CA GLU A 26 -17.65 -4.08 -2.36
C GLU A 26 -17.28 -5.29 -3.24
N LEU A 27 -16.02 -5.36 -3.71
CA LEU A 27 -15.53 -6.50 -4.49
C LEU A 27 -15.57 -7.81 -3.69
N THR A 28 -15.28 -7.75 -2.40
CA THR A 28 -15.34 -8.93 -1.52
C THR A 28 -16.78 -9.39 -1.30
N GLU A 29 -17.70 -8.46 -1.08
CA GLU A 29 -19.12 -8.73 -0.85
C GLU A 29 -19.80 -9.37 -2.08
N ILE A 30 -19.40 -8.99 -3.30
CA ILE A 30 -19.86 -9.66 -4.53
C ILE A 30 -19.14 -10.98 -4.84
N GLY A 31 -18.38 -11.53 -3.89
CA GLY A 31 -17.80 -12.87 -3.94
C GLY A 31 -16.40 -12.96 -4.54
N HIS A 32 -15.69 -11.84 -4.70
CA HIS A 32 -14.26 -11.89 -5.08
C HIS A 32 -13.36 -12.08 -3.88
N LYS A 33 -12.18 -12.67 -4.10
CA LYS A 33 -11.12 -12.75 -3.11
C LYS A 33 -10.23 -11.53 -3.31
N VAL A 34 -10.21 -10.61 -2.36
CA VAL A 34 -9.43 -9.37 -2.49
C VAL A 34 -8.25 -9.38 -1.54
N LYS A 35 -7.10 -8.89 -2.02
CA LYS A 35 -5.94 -8.55 -1.18
C LYS A 35 -5.47 -7.14 -1.50
N VAL A 36 -5.14 -6.35 -0.48
CA VAL A 36 -4.68 -4.96 -0.64
C VAL A 36 -3.28 -4.77 -0.08
N ILE A 37 -2.37 -4.21 -0.88
CA ILE A 37 -1.03 -3.76 -0.48
C ILE A 37 -1.04 -2.25 -0.34
N PHE A 38 -0.52 -1.73 0.78
CA PHE A 38 -0.49 -0.29 1.04
C PHE A 38 0.55 0.09 2.09
N PRO A 39 1.13 1.31 2.04
CA PRO A 39 1.93 1.86 3.13
C PRO A 39 1.12 2.11 4.40
N GLU A 40 1.72 1.84 5.56
CA GLU A 40 1.12 2.11 6.87
C GLU A 40 2.22 2.29 7.92
N ASN A 41 1.97 3.07 8.97
CA ASN A 41 2.86 3.22 10.11
C ASN A 41 2.20 2.84 11.45
N ARG A 42 0.93 2.43 11.45
CA ARG A 42 0.21 1.97 12.65
C ARG A 42 -0.33 0.56 12.50
N LYS A 43 -0.74 -0.06 13.61
CA LYS A 43 -1.42 -1.34 13.59
C LYS A 43 -2.76 -1.21 12.85
N VAL A 44 -3.01 -2.12 11.90
CA VAL A 44 -4.24 -2.15 11.11
C VAL A 44 -5.25 -3.10 11.75
N SER A 45 -6.49 -2.64 11.91
CA SER A 45 -7.61 -3.49 12.32
C SER A 45 -8.00 -4.43 11.18
N PRO A 46 -8.30 -5.72 11.45
CA PRO A 46 -8.76 -6.65 10.43
C PRO A 46 -9.99 -6.14 9.65
N GLU A 47 -10.07 -6.51 8.38
CA GLU A 47 -11.18 -6.22 7.47
C GLU A 47 -11.67 -7.51 6.82
N ILE A 48 -12.80 -7.46 6.11
CA ILE A 48 -13.37 -8.62 5.41
C ILE A 48 -12.49 -9.13 4.24
N PHE A 49 -11.51 -8.34 3.81
CA PHE A 49 -10.53 -8.66 2.78
C PHE A 49 -9.12 -8.83 3.35
N LYS A 50 -8.22 -9.47 2.60
CA LYS A 50 -6.83 -9.67 3.03
C LYS A 50 -6.03 -8.38 2.90
N MET A 51 -5.14 -8.13 3.85
CA MET A 51 -4.30 -6.93 3.85
C MET A 51 -2.83 -7.31 3.94
N ARG A 52 -1.98 -6.51 3.27
CA ARG A 52 -0.54 -6.51 3.42
C ARG A 52 -0.07 -5.06 3.59
N PRO A 53 -0.12 -4.52 4.82
CA PRO A 53 0.46 -3.22 5.10
C PRO A 53 1.98 -3.32 4.98
N ILE A 54 2.62 -2.42 4.24
CA ILE A 54 4.08 -2.23 4.26
C ILE A 54 4.36 -1.26 5.40
N MET A 55 5.10 -1.70 6.42
CA MET A 55 5.28 -0.91 7.63
C MET A 55 6.41 0.11 7.46
N PHE A 56 6.07 1.39 7.59
CA PHE A 56 7.00 2.52 7.58
C PHE A 56 7.25 2.99 9.02
N MET A 57 8.46 3.47 9.29
CA MET A 57 8.85 4.00 10.59
C MET A 57 8.09 5.30 10.89
N ASP A 58 7.56 5.37 12.10
CA ASP A 58 7.08 6.59 12.77
C ASP A 58 7.57 6.54 14.22
N ASP A 59 7.43 7.63 14.97
CA ASP A 59 7.92 7.74 16.35
C ASP A 59 7.40 6.61 17.28
N ASN A 60 6.27 5.99 16.92
CA ASN A 60 5.59 4.96 17.69
C ASN A 60 5.73 3.54 17.10
N THR A 61 6.47 3.35 16.01
CA THR A 61 6.50 2.09 15.24
C THR A 61 7.82 1.38 15.45
N LYS A 62 7.80 0.27 16.20
CA LYS A 62 9.00 -0.53 16.48
C LYS A 62 9.32 -1.55 15.39
N ASP A 63 8.29 -2.07 14.74
CA ASP A 63 8.40 -3.08 13.68
C ASP A 63 8.12 -2.43 12.32
N TYR A 64 9.18 -2.01 11.63
CA TYR A 64 9.10 -1.40 10.29
C TYR A 64 9.91 -2.17 9.26
N GLU A 65 9.47 -2.11 8.00
CA GLU A 65 10.22 -2.58 6.84
C GLU A 65 11.01 -1.45 6.18
N ILE A 66 10.64 -0.19 6.45
CA ILE A 66 11.23 1.02 5.89
C ILE A 66 11.54 2.02 7.00
N ASP A 67 12.79 2.50 7.05
CA ASP A 67 13.38 3.34 8.10
C ASP A 67 13.08 4.84 7.96
N PHE A 68 11.98 5.19 7.29
CA PHE A 68 11.44 6.54 7.19
C PHE A 68 9.91 6.48 7.11
N ASN A 69 9.24 7.61 7.34
CA ASN A 69 7.78 7.67 7.30
C ASN A 69 7.26 7.59 5.85
N PHE A 70 6.04 7.09 5.66
CA PHE A 70 5.51 6.90 4.31
C PHE A 70 5.35 8.25 3.58
N PRO A 71 5.81 8.35 2.32
CA PRO A 71 5.72 9.58 1.54
C PRO A 71 4.32 9.84 0.98
N CYS A 72 3.99 11.11 0.76
CA CYS A 72 2.72 11.57 0.18
C CYS A 72 2.89 12.55 -0.98
N PHE A 73 1.83 12.79 -1.76
CA PHE A 73 1.85 13.85 -2.80
C PHE A 73 1.73 15.26 -2.21
N THR A 74 0.94 15.41 -1.14
CA THR A 74 0.72 16.69 -0.44
C THR A 74 0.95 16.53 1.07
N SER A 75 -0.03 16.02 1.81
CA SER A 75 0.07 15.79 3.25
C SER A 75 -0.89 14.68 3.69
N HIS A 76 -0.59 14.09 4.85
CA HIS A 76 -1.44 13.11 5.51
C HIS A 76 -1.45 13.42 7.01
N PRO A 77 -2.56 13.20 7.75
CA PRO A 77 -2.61 13.39 9.20
C PRO A 77 -1.56 12.59 10.02
N ARG A 78 -0.84 11.66 9.37
CA ARG A 78 0.14 10.75 9.98
C ARG A 78 1.52 10.79 9.31
N SER A 79 1.68 11.59 8.26
CA SER A 79 2.97 11.81 7.61
C SER A 79 2.94 13.12 6.83
N ASN A 80 3.96 13.94 7.08
CA ASN A 80 4.24 15.14 6.28
C ASN A 80 5.39 14.91 5.28
N THR A 81 5.92 13.69 5.21
CA THR A 81 6.96 13.35 4.23
C THR A 81 6.33 13.32 2.85
N THR A 82 6.90 14.04 1.89
CA THR A 82 6.45 14.02 0.49
C THR A 82 7.42 13.26 -0.40
N PHE A 83 6.95 12.79 -1.55
CA PHE A 83 7.81 12.15 -2.55
C PHE A 83 8.96 13.06 -3.03
N TYR A 84 8.74 14.39 -3.03
CA TYR A 84 9.75 15.39 -3.39
C TYR A 84 10.87 15.53 -2.35
N GLN A 85 10.62 15.15 -1.10
CA GLN A 85 11.59 15.23 -0.02
C GLN A 85 12.46 13.97 0.11
N LEU A 86 12.09 12.89 -0.57
CA LEU A 86 12.86 11.65 -0.53
C LEU A 86 14.22 11.86 -1.19
N ASN A 87 15.29 11.54 -0.47
CA ASN A 87 16.61 11.45 -1.07
C ASN A 87 16.72 10.23 -2.00
N LYS A 88 17.80 10.14 -2.77
CA LYS A 88 18.01 9.04 -3.74
C LYS A 88 17.98 7.65 -3.10
N LYS A 89 18.47 7.49 -1.86
CA LYS A 89 18.40 6.22 -1.14
C LYS A 89 16.95 5.88 -0.79
N GLN A 90 16.24 6.80 -0.15
CA GLN A 90 14.85 6.61 0.26
C GLN A 90 13.94 6.30 -0.93
N MET A 91 14.12 6.99 -2.06
CA MET A 91 13.35 6.71 -3.28
C MET A 91 13.62 5.29 -3.81
N ARG A 92 14.88 4.84 -3.82
CA ARG A 92 15.21 3.45 -4.20
C ARG A 92 14.62 2.45 -3.23
N ASP A 93 14.72 2.69 -1.93
CA ASP A 93 14.18 1.80 -0.90
C ASP A 93 12.65 1.67 -1.04
N TYR A 94 11.96 2.79 -1.32
CA TYR A 94 10.54 2.81 -1.60
C TYR A 94 10.17 1.98 -2.85
N ILE A 95 10.88 2.18 -3.97
CA ILE A 95 10.64 1.40 -5.19
C ILE A 95 10.89 -0.09 -4.94
N ASN A 96 12.02 -0.42 -4.31
CA ASN A 96 12.42 -1.79 -4.05
C ASN A 96 11.42 -2.52 -3.15
N VAL A 97 10.91 -1.88 -2.09
CA VAL A 97 9.92 -2.51 -1.22
C VAL A 97 8.58 -2.71 -1.92
N MET A 98 8.14 -1.74 -2.73
CA MET A 98 6.89 -1.86 -3.49
C MET A 98 6.98 -3.00 -4.51
N VAL A 99 8.08 -3.10 -5.26
CA VAL A 99 8.32 -4.19 -6.21
C VAL A 99 8.41 -5.54 -5.49
N ARG A 100 9.24 -5.64 -4.45
CA ARG A 100 9.43 -6.89 -3.69
C ARG A 100 8.12 -7.40 -3.11
N VAL A 101 7.39 -6.56 -2.37
CA VAL A 101 6.14 -6.96 -1.72
C VAL A 101 5.06 -7.28 -2.74
N THR A 102 4.99 -6.54 -3.85
CA THR A 102 4.04 -6.84 -4.93
C THR A 102 4.34 -8.20 -5.54
N GLN A 103 5.59 -8.49 -5.88
CA GLN A 103 5.99 -9.78 -6.44
C GLN A 103 5.68 -10.93 -5.48
N GLU A 104 6.12 -10.81 -4.21
CA GLU A 104 5.88 -11.83 -3.19
C GLU A 104 4.39 -12.14 -3.02
N GLU A 105 3.55 -11.11 -3.06
CA GLU A 105 2.11 -11.27 -2.90
C GLU A 105 1.42 -11.75 -4.18
N ALA A 106 1.89 -11.34 -5.35
CA ALA A 106 1.42 -11.87 -6.62
C ALA A 106 1.70 -13.38 -6.71
N ASP A 107 2.90 -13.83 -6.34
CA ASP A 107 3.29 -15.25 -6.39
C ASP A 107 2.47 -16.11 -5.41
N LYS A 108 2.24 -15.61 -4.19
CA LYS A 108 1.49 -16.31 -3.14
C LYS A 108 -0.02 -16.28 -3.40
N PHE A 109 -0.55 -15.11 -3.74
CA PHE A 109 -1.99 -14.90 -3.90
C PHE A 109 -2.48 -15.44 -5.24
N LYS A 110 -1.65 -15.34 -6.29
CA LYS A 110 -1.96 -15.65 -7.70
C LYS A 110 -3.21 -14.89 -8.16
N PRO A 111 -3.17 -13.54 -8.22
CA PRO A 111 -4.30 -12.75 -8.65
C PRO A 111 -4.64 -12.99 -10.12
N ASP A 112 -5.92 -12.93 -10.45
CA ASP A 112 -6.39 -12.88 -11.84
C ASP A 112 -6.22 -11.45 -12.40
N ILE A 113 -6.31 -10.43 -11.53
CA ILE A 113 -6.16 -9.01 -11.85
C ILE A 113 -5.32 -8.32 -10.78
N ILE A 114 -4.36 -7.49 -11.21
CA ILE A 114 -3.68 -6.51 -10.37
C ILE A 114 -4.23 -5.12 -10.71
N HIS A 115 -4.80 -4.44 -9.72
CA HIS A 115 -5.33 -3.09 -9.87
C HIS A 115 -4.41 -2.08 -9.14
N ALA A 116 -3.54 -1.45 -9.92
CA ALA A 116 -2.60 -0.45 -9.42
C ALA A 116 -3.24 0.95 -9.37
N GLN A 117 -3.39 1.50 -8.16
CA GLN A 117 -3.88 2.87 -7.96
C GLN A 117 -2.78 3.89 -8.24
N HIS A 118 -3.15 5.00 -8.88
CA HIS A 118 -2.26 6.06 -9.34
C HIS A 118 -1.33 5.61 -10.48
N LEU A 119 -1.25 6.41 -11.56
CA LEU A 119 -0.29 6.20 -12.65
C LEU A 119 1.11 6.67 -12.20
N TRP A 120 1.69 6.01 -11.20
CA TRP A 120 2.99 6.36 -10.63
C TRP A 120 3.89 5.14 -10.41
N ILE A 121 4.29 4.80 -9.18
CA ILE A 121 5.18 3.65 -8.92
C ILE A 121 4.41 2.33 -8.89
N THR A 122 3.14 2.33 -8.47
CA THR A 122 2.33 1.10 -8.41
C THR A 122 2.20 0.37 -9.74
N PRO A 123 2.02 0.99 -10.93
CA PRO A 123 1.94 0.25 -12.18
C PRO A 123 3.30 -0.33 -12.58
N TYR A 124 4.41 0.35 -12.26
CA TYR A 124 5.76 -0.20 -12.45
C TYR A 124 6.00 -1.45 -11.59
N ALA A 125 5.45 -1.49 -10.38
CA ALA A 125 5.56 -2.64 -9.49
C ALA A 125 4.62 -3.80 -9.85
N ALA A 126 3.59 -3.57 -10.67
CA ALA A 126 2.54 -4.53 -11.01
C ALA A 126 2.81 -5.36 -12.28
N GLN A 127 4.08 -5.45 -12.71
CA GLN A 127 4.52 -6.18 -13.91
C GLN A 127 4.50 -7.69 -13.73
#